data_AF-Q035Y5-F1
#
_entry.id   AF-Q035Y5-F1
#
_cell.length_a   1.000
_cell.length_b   1.000
_cell.length_c   1.000
_cell.angle_alpha   90.00
_cell.angle_beta   90.00
_cell.angle_gamma   90.00
#
_symmetry.space_group_name_H-M   'P 1'
#
loop_
_entity.id
_entity.type
_entity.pdbx_description
1 polymer ?
#
loop_
_entity_poly.entity_id
_entity_poly.type
_entity_poly.pdbx_seq_one_letter_code
_entity_poly.pdbx_strand_id
1 'polypeptide(L)'
;MGEDRLLKLVRSRHKVLLRVMVVFVLLLAAVNLEQNVQDYHINQNHVMDLAQFEESKQMAKKNHYTFYDNKSYEEYREDQRHLFIPKQKGQLSSDFISGNFFTVVSYLIPLLIGLAIASIDQASGFNAAIFSSGFRRRRVFATRYWYGFLSLLGVMMLGSGITIIGYYVAIPAMYVGLSGMNLLGVLLMNIAVVSFMYTIGTAIGTIFASPFWMGVFGLFGTWFGATAADRLIYSTMRSNPVRLSGNNLFFAYFIAAMVISIIGYFATRWLFDHISLENAGNVLLLPKLRWVVMIYALAVIPYGLGPWLLNNELLSYTVSIIAILALGFWWWYRERPQKKLA
;
A
#
# COMPACT_ATOMS: atom_id res chain seq x y z
N MET A 1 -25.16 2.22 -26.48
CA MET A 1 -25.87 3.36 -25.85
C MET A 1 -25.82 3.38 -24.32
N GLY A 2 -25.83 2.25 -23.59
CA GLY A 2 -25.81 2.25 -22.12
C GLY A 2 -24.44 2.45 -21.44
N GLU A 3 -23.34 2.02 -22.08
CA GLU A 3 -21.99 2.06 -21.48
C GLU A 3 -21.44 3.48 -21.32
N ASP A 4 -21.58 4.33 -22.34
CA ASP A 4 -21.15 5.73 -22.27
C ASP A 4 -21.93 6.53 -21.22
N ARG A 5 -23.22 6.19 -21.03
CA ARG A 5 -24.06 6.83 -20.00
C ARG A 5 -23.61 6.44 -18.59
N LEU A 6 -23.33 5.16 -18.36
CA LEU A 6 -22.84 4.67 -17.07
C LEU A 6 -21.48 5.27 -16.71
N LEU A 7 -20.54 5.31 -17.67
CA LEU A 7 -19.23 5.92 -17.44
C LEU A 7 -19.34 7.42 -17.14
N LYS A 8 -20.17 8.17 -17.87
CA LYS A 8 -20.42 9.60 -17.60
C LYS A 8 -20.98 9.81 -16.19
N LEU A 9 -21.87 8.94 -15.74
CA LEU A 9 -22.51 9.02 -14.43
C LEU A 9 -21.49 8.72 -13.31
N VAL A 10 -20.71 7.63 -13.44
CA VAL A 10 -19.61 7.29 -12.53
C VAL A 10 -18.58 8.42 -12.46
N ARG A 11 -18.19 8.98 -13.61
CA ARG A 11 -17.26 10.12 -13.70
C ARG A 11 -17.81 11.36 -13.00
N SER A 12 -19.07 11.72 -13.26
CA SER A 12 -19.70 12.89 -12.63
C SER A 12 -19.72 12.76 -11.11
N ARG A 13 -19.99 11.54 -10.61
CA ARG A 13 -20.03 11.23 -9.18
C ARG A 13 -18.66 11.36 -8.51
N HIS A 14 -17.62 10.80 -9.11
CA HIS A 14 -16.30 10.67 -8.48
C HIS A 14 -15.28 11.74 -8.89
N LYS A 15 -15.66 12.70 -9.77
CA LYS A 15 -14.74 13.74 -10.27
C LYS A 15 -14.07 14.56 -9.16
N VAL A 16 -14.78 14.86 -8.07
CA VAL A 16 -14.25 15.66 -6.97
C VAL A 16 -13.19 14.87 -6.21
N LEU A 17 -13.48 13.62 -5.87
CA LEU A 17 -12.53 12.71 -5.23
C LEU A 17 -11.24 12.61 -6.05
N LEU A 18 -11.36 12.43 -7.37
CA LEU A 18 -10.19 12.35 -8.25
C LEU A 18 -9.41 13.65 -8.34
N ARG A 19 -10.07 14.81 -8.34
CA ARG A 19 -9.37 16.11 -8.30
C ARG A 19 -8.58 16.28 -7.00
N VAL A 20 -9.18 15.94 -5.87
CA VAL A 20 -8.51 15.97 -4.56
C VAL A 20 -7.31 15.02 -4.56
N MET A 21 -7.47 13.81 -5.11
CA MET A 21 -6.41 12.83 -5.26
C MET A 21 -5.25 13.36 -6.12
N VAL A 22 -5.54 13.99 -7.26
CA VAL A 22 -4.51 14.61 -8.12
C VAL A 22 -3.71 15.63 -7.34
N VAL A 23 -4.39 16.59 -6.69
CA VAL A 23 -3.71 17.63 -5.90
C VAL A 23 -2.85 17.02 -4.80
N PHE A 24 -3.38 16.02 -4.08
CA PHE A 24 -2.67 15.37 -2.99
C PHE A 24 -1.41 14.63 -3.46
N VAL A 25 -1.50 13.85 -4.54
CA VAL A 25 -0.33 13.12 -5.09
C VAL A 25 0.71 14.09 -5.63
N LEU A 26 0.30 15.20 -6.25
CA LEU A 26 1.24 16.22 -6.73
C LEU A 26 1.96 16.92 -5.57
N LEU A 27 1.25 17.26 -4.49
CA LEU A 27 1.85 17.82 -3.28
C LEU A 27 2.82 16.84 -2.64
N LEU A 28 2.45 15.56 -2.54
CA LEU A 28 3.34 14.53 -2.01
C LEU A 28 4.61 14.39 -2.87
N ALA A 29 4.46 14.39 -4.20
CA ALA A 29 5.59 14.31 -5.12
C ALA A 29 6.53 15.52 -4.97
N ALA A 30 5.97 16.72 -4.77
CA ALA A 30 6.74 17.94 -4.53
C ALA A 30 7.49 17.91 -3.19
N VAL A 31 6.82 17.50 -2.11
CA VAL A 31 7.44 17.37 -0.77
C VAL A 31 8.56 16.33 -0.79
N ASN A 32 8.31 15.15 -1.37
CA ASN A 32 9.33 14.11 -1.48
C ASN A 32 10.52 14.57 -2.34
N LEU A 33 10.27 15.30 -3.44
CA LEU A 33 11.33 15.84 -4.28
C LEU A 33 12.18 16.85 -3.49
N GLU A 34 11.55 17.80 -2.81
CA GLU A 34 12.23 18.84 -2.03
C GLU A 34 13.12 18.22 -0.95
N GLN A 35 12.57 17.29 -0.17
CA GLN A 35 13.31 16.60 0.89
C GLN A 35 14.54 15.87 0.33
N ASN A 36 14.38 15.08 -0.73
CA ASN A 36 15.49 14.33 -1.31
C ASN A 36 16.57 15.24 -1.94
N VAL A 37 16.19 16.38 -2.52
CA VAL A 37 17.14 17.36 -3.06
C VAL A 37 17.87 18.09 -1.93
N GLN A 38 17.17 18.45 -0.85
CA GLN A 38 17.82 19.04 0.33
C GLN A 38 18.81 18.06 0.96
N ASP A 39 18.41 16.81 1.16
CA ASP A 39 19.28 15.76 1.72
C ASP A 39 20.52 15.55 0.85
N TYR A 40 20.37 15.58 -0.48
CA TYR A 40 21.51 15.56 -1.40
C TYR A 40 22.48 16.71 -1.10
N HIS A 41 22.00 17.95 -1.08
CA HIS A 41 22.87 19.12 -0.86
C HIS A 41 23.51 19.12 0.53
N ILE A 42 22.79 18.68 1.55
CA ILE A 42 23.34 18.52 2.91
C ILE A 42 24.46 17.47 2.87
N ASN A 43 24.24 16.32 2.27
CA ASN A 43 25.26 15.26 2.19
C ASN A 43 26.51 15.72 1.41
N GLN A 44 26.35 16.49 0.34
CA GLN A 44 27.48 17.08 -0.41
C GLN A 44 28.32 18.03 0.46
N ASN A 45 27.67 18.81 1.32
CA ASN A 45 28.35 19.76 2.19
C ASN A 45 29.08 19.08 3.36
N HIS A 46 28.72 17.83 3.69
CA HIS A 46 29.31 17.05 4.78
C HIS A 46 30.25 15.94 4.29
N VAL A 47 30.67 15.97 3.01
CA VAL A 47 31.67 15.03 2.51
C VAL A 47 33.00 15.29 3.22
N MET A 48 33.52 14.26 3.88
CA MET A 48 34.78 14.34 4.61
C MET A 48 35.92 14.75 3.68
N ASP A 49 36.84 15.55 4.20
CA ASP A 49 38.14 15.73 3.55
C ASP A 49 39.00 14.45 3.67
N LEU A 50 40.14 14.41 2.97
CA LEU A 50 41.02 13.25 2.98
C LEU A 50 41.50 12.88 4.38
N ALA A 51 41.81 13.88 5.22
CA ALA A 51 42.34 13.66 6.56
C ALA A 51 41.26 13.06 7.48
N GLN A 52 40.05 13.60 7.44
CA GLN A 52 38.88 13.10 8.16
C GLN A 52 38.50 11.68 7.71
N PHE A 53 38.61 11.40 6.41
CA PHE A 53 38.38 10.06 5.87
C PHE A 53 39.42 9.06 6.37
N GLU A 54 40.70 9.41 6.35
CA GLU A 54 41.78 8.54 6.83
C GLU A 54 41.66 8.27 8.33
N GLU A 55 41.33 9.30 9.13
CA GLU A 55 41.07 9.16 10.57
C GLU A 55 39.88 8.23 10.83
N SER A 56 38.77 8.44 10.12
CA SER A 56 37.56 7.60 10.21
C SER A 56 37.84 6.15 9.81
N LYS A 57 38.65 5.93 8.77
CA LYS A 57 39.08 4.60 8.31
C LYS A 57 39.94 3.89 9.35
N GLN A 58 40.84 4.61 10.02
CA GLN A 58 41.64 4.05 11.12
C GLN A 58 40.76 3.70 12.34
N MET A 59 39.83 4.57 12.73
CA MET A 59 38.88 4.27 13.81
C MET A 59 37.98 3.08 13.48
N ALA A 60 37.49 3.00 12.23
CA ALA A 60 36.69 1.89 11.77
C ALA A 60 37.45 0.56 11.84
N LYS A 61 38.72 0.55 11.42
CA LYS A 61 39.59 -0.63 11.55
C LYS A 61 39.79 -1.05 13.01
N LYS A 62 39.94 -0.07 13.92
CA LYS A 62 40.05 -0.31 15.38
C LYS A 62 38.77 -0.93 15.97
N ASN A 63 37.62 -0.53 15.46
CA ASN A 63 36.30 -1.01 15.92
C ASN A 63 35.77 -2.20 15.08
N HIS A 64 36.59 -2.79 14.21
CA HIS A 64 36.22 -3.89 13.31
C HIS A 64 35.01 -3.59 12.39
N TYR A 65 34.82 -2.33 11.99
CA TYR A 65 33.83 -1.93 10.98
C TYR A 65 34.40 -2.09 9.58
N THR A 66 33.70 -2.84 8.73
CA THR A 66 34.14 -3.20 7.37
C THR A 66 33.78 -2.17 6.28
N PHE A 67 33.08 -1.08 6.65
CA PHE A 67 32.56 -0.11 5.67
C PHE A 67 33.66 0.57 4.82
N TYR A 68 34.84 0.80 5.40
CA TYR A 68 35.97 1.45 4.74
C TYR A 68 37.04 0.47 4.24
N ASP A 69 36.81 -0.85 4.40
CA ASP A 69 37.76 -1.86 3.95
C ASP A 69 37.93 -1.79 2.43
N ASN A 70 39.17 -1.74 1.98
CA ASN A 70 39.58 -1.63 0.58
C ASN A 70 39.05 -0.42 -0.20
N LYS A 71 38.41 0.56 0.45
CA LYS A 71 37.88 1.76 -0.21
C LYS A 71 38.92 2.88 -0.26
N SER A 72 39.15 3.45 -1.44
CA SER A 72 40.00 4.65 -1.60
C SER A 72 39.23 5.93 -1.24
N TYR A 73 39.93 7.04 -0.98
CA TYR A 73 39.27 8.32 -0.76
C TYR A 73 38.49 8.80 -2.00
N GLU A 74 39.03 8.55 -3.20
CA GLU A 74 38.34 8.88 -4.45
C GLU A 74 37.05 8.08 -4.61
N GLU A 75 37.08 6.78 -4.32
CA GLU A 75 35.87 5.93 -4.32
C GLU A 75 34.85 6.36 -3.26
N TYR A 76 35.31 6.77 -2.08
CA TYR A 76 34.43 7.35 -1.06
C TYR A 76 33.76 8.64 -1.57
N ARG A 77 34.56 9.56 -2.11
CA ARG A 77 34.09 10.84 -2.60
C ARG A 77 33.13 10.68 -3.78
N GLU A 78 33.36 9.71 -4.67
CA GLU A 78 32.40 9.37 -5.72
C GLU A 78 31.11 8.78 -5.14
N ASP A 79 31.18 7.82 -4.23
CA ASP A 79 29.99 7.21 -3.60
C ASP A 79 29.12 8.28 -2.88
N GLN A 80 29.73 9.26 -2.20
CA GLN A 80 28.99 10.35 -1.54
C GLN A 80 28.42 11.37 -2.52
N ARG A 81 29.00 11.46 -3.72
CA ARG A 81 28.59 12.44 -4.72
C ARG A 81 27.29 12.06 -5.41
N HIS A 82 26.92 10.80 -5.42
CA HIS A 82 25.67 10.36 -6.03
C HIS A 82 24.53 10.42 -5.03
N LEU A 83 23.37 10.94 -5.47
CA LEU A 83 22.12 10.75 -4.72
C LEU A 83 21.75 9.26 -4.64
N PHE A 84 22.18 8.47 -5.63
CA PHE A 84 21.92 7.03 -5.72
C PHE A 84 23.23 6.28 -5.90
N ILE A 85 23.53 5.35 -5.00
CA ILE A 85 24.77 4.57 -5.04
C ILE A 85 24.85 3.83 -6.39
N PRO A 86 25.86 4.07 -7.24
CA PRO A 86 25.99 3.45 -8.57
C PRO A 86 26.23 1.92 -8.52
N LYS A 87 26.42 1.35 -7.32
CA LYS A 87 26.67 -0.08 -7.10
C LYS A 87 25.45 -0.98 -7.33
N GLN A 88 24.24 -0.42 -7.48
CA GLN A 88 23.02 -1.19 -7.77
C GLN A 88 22.60 -1.14 -9.26
N LYS A 89 23.56 -0.92 -10.18
CA LYS A 89 23.32 -1.04 -11.62
C LYS A 89 22.68 -2.39 -11.97
N GLY A 90 21.50 -2.35 -12.60
CA GLY A 90 20.78 -3.55 -13.07
C GLY A 90 19.71 -4.10 -12.10
N GLN A 91 19.56 -3.52 -10.90
CA GLN A 91 18.46 -3.88 -10.01
C GLN A 91 17.18 -3.10 -10.34
N LEU A 92 16.02 -3.76 -10.23
CA LEU A 92 14.70 -3.15 -10.42
C LEU A 92 14.34 -2.24 -9.24
N SER A 93 14.60 -2.70 -8.01
CA SER A 93 14.32 -1.96 -6.78
C SER A 93 15.61 -1.77 -5.99
N SER A 94 15.84 -0.54 -5.55
CA SER A 94 16.89 -0.14 -4.61
C SER A 94 16.27 0.27 -3.27
N ASP A 95 17.06 0.28 -2.21
CA ASP A 95 16.62 0.76 -0.88
C ASP A 95 16.18 2.23 -0.93
N PHE A 96 16.77 3.03 -1.81
CA PHE A 96 16.33 4.40 -2.07
C PHE A 96 14.97 4.43 -2.78
N ILE A 97 14.75 3.59 -3.79
CA ILE A 97 13.46 3.55 -4.51
C ILE A 97 12.34 3.11 -3.58
N SER A 98 12.56 2.07 -2.79
CA SER A 98 11.58 1.65 -1.78
C SER A 98 11.38 2.72 -0.71
N GLY A 99 12.46 3.35 -0.24
CA GLY A 99 12.40 4.39 0.79
C GLY A 99 11.73 5.70 0.36
N ASN A 100 11.88 6.12 -0.90
CA ASN A 100 11.49 7.46 -1.35
C ASN A 100 10.30 7.50 -2.30
N PHE A 101 10.05 6.43 -3.08
CA PHE A 101 8.87 6.35 -3.95
C PHE A 101 7.73 5.54 -3.31
N PHE A 102 8.06 4.56 -2.45
CA PHE A 102 7.08 3.62 -1.90
C PHE A 102 7.06 3.65 -0.37
N THR A 103 6.77 4.83 0.18
CA THR A 103 6.54 5.02 1.62
C THR A 103 5.19 4.44 2.04
N VAL A 104 4.95 4.35 3.35
CA VAL A 104 3.64 4.00 3.92
C VAL A 104 2.51 4.82 3.30
N VAL A 105 2.75 6.11 3.00
CA VAL A 105 1.77 6.99 2.36
C VAL A 105 1.42 6.51 0.93
N SER A 106 2.41 6.06 0.16
CA SER A 106 2.20 5.52 -1.19
C SER A 106 1.31 4.27 -1.21
N TYR A 107 1.32 3.46 -0.14
CA TYR A 107 0.40 2.33 0.03
C TYR A 107 -0.98 2.75 0.53
N LEU A 108 -1.04 3.75 1.41
CA LEU A 108 -2.30 4.25 1.98
C LEU A 108 -3.19 4.95 0.94
N ILE A 109 -2.63 5.72 0.01
CA ILE A 109 -3.43 6.47 -0.97
C ILE A 109 -4.34 5.53 -1.79
N PRO A 110 -3.84 4.47 -2.47
CA PRO A 110 -4.69 3.56 -3.20
C PRO A 110 -5.76 2.87 -2.36
N LEU A 111 -5.41 2.47 -1.14
CA LEU A 111 -6.33 1.86 -0.18
C LEU A 111 -7.48 2.82 0.15
N LEU A 112 -7.14 4.05 0.54
CA LEU A 112 -8.10 5.09 0.91
C LEU A 112 -9.01 5.47 -0.25
N ILE A 113 -8.49 5.57 -1.47
CA ILE A 113 -9.30 5.87 -2.65
C ILE A 113 -10.27 4.72 -2.96
N GLY A 114 -9.82 3.47 -2.86
CA GLY A 114 -10.69 2.30 -3.00
C GLY A 114 -11.83 2.29 -1.98
N LEU A 115 -11.52 2.61 -0.71
CA LEU A 115 -12.51 2.76 0.36
C LEU A 115 -13.47 3.93 0.08
N ALA A 116 -12.94 5.11 -0.25
CA ALA A 116 -13.70 6.34 -0.43
C ALA A 116 -14.74 6.22 -1.56
N ILE A 117 -14.38 5.60 -2.69
CA ILE A 117 -15.32 5.36 -3.80
C ILE A 117 -16.53 4.56 -3.30
N ALA A 118 -16.30 3.51 -2.53
CA ALA A 118 -17.39 2.69 -2.01
C ALA A 118 -18.17 3.38 -0.88
N SER A 119 -17.49 4.11 0.01
CA SER A 119 -18.11 4.87 1.11
C SER A 119 -19.04 5.97 0.58
N ILE A 120 -18.62 6.72 -0.44
CA ILE A 120 -19.41 7.78 -1.07
C ILE A 120 -20.68 7.21 -1.70
N ASP A 121 -20.60 6.03 -2.29
CA ASP A 121 -21.75 5.37 -2.93
C ASP A 121 -22.74 4.80 -1.91
N GLN A 122 -22.24 4.28 -0.78
CA GLN A 122 -23.10 3.76 0.29
C GLN A 122 -23.74 4.87 1.12
N ALA A 123 -22.97 5.87 1.53
CA ALA A 123 -23.46 6.96 2.38
C ALA A 123 -24.58 7.77 1.70
N SER A 124 -24.62 7.84 0.37
CA SER A 124 -25.63 8.57 -0.37
C SER A 124 -26.75 7.72 -0.95
N GLY A 125 -26.79 6.40 -0.67
CA GLY A 125 -27.76 5.49 -1.28
C GLY A 125 -27.64 5.36 -2.81
N PHE A 126 -26.51 5.72 -3.41
CA PHE A 126 -26.32 5.71 -4.86
C PHE A 126 -26.41 4.30 -5.44
N ASN A 127 -25.93 3.29 -4.71
CA ASN A 127 -26.09 1.90 -5.10
C ASN A 127 -27.58 1.51 -5.25
N ALA A 128 -28.47 2.04 -4.40
CA ALA A 128 -29.91 1.79 -4.51
C ALA A 128 -30.48 2.40 -5.81
N ALA A 129 -30.13 3.65 -6.10
CA ALA A 129 -30.58 4.36 -7.30
C ALA A 129 -30.05 3.73 -8.60
N ILE A 130 -28.81 3.25 -8.62
CA ILE A 130 -28.26 2.57 -9.79
C ILE A 130 -28.90 1.20 -9.97
N PHE A 131 -29.14 0.45 -8.89
CA PHE A 131 -29.74 -0.89 -9.01
C PHE A 131 -31.19 -0.84 -9.51
N SER A 132 -31.93 0.24 -9.26
CA SER A 132 -33.27 0.46 -9.84
C SER A 132 -33.24 0.96 -11.29
N SER A 133 -32.11 1.49 -11.78
CA SER A 133 -31.98 2.09 -13.12
C SER A 133 -31.77 1.09 -14.28
N GLY A 134 -31.84 -0.22 -14.01
CA GLY A 134 -31.76 -1.28 -15.02
C GLY A 134 -30.34 -1.66 -15.49
N PHE A 135 -29.29 -1.03 -14.96
CA PHE A 135 -27.91 -1.46 -15.24
C PHE A 135 -27.57 -2.78 -14.53
N ARG A 136 -26.88 -3.68 -15.24
CA ARG A 136 -26.35 -4.92 -14.64
C ARG A 136 -25.31 -4.58 -13.56
N ARG A 137 -25.47 -5.12 -12.34
CA ARG A 137 -24.56 -4.92 -11.20
C ARG A 137 -23.09 -5.18 -11.54
N ARG A 138 -22.80 -6.29 -12.21
CA ARG A 138 -21.46 -6.61 -12.77
C ARG A 138 -20.82 -5.49 -13.58
N ARG A 139 -21.61 -4.79 -14.39
CA ARG A 139 -21.13 -3.72 -15.27
C ARG A 139 -20.90 -2.44 -14.48
N VAL A 140 -21.82 -2.11 -13.56
CA VAL A 140 -21.66 -0.99 -12.61
C VAL A 140 -20.35 -1.14 -11.83
N PHE A 141 -20.11 -2.31 -11.25
CA PHE A 141 -18.88 -2.60 -10.52
C PHE A 141 -17.65 -2.42 -11.41
N ALA A 142 -17.62 -3.08 -12.58
CA ALA A 142 -16.47 -3.04 -13.48
C ALA A 142 -16.16 -1.61 -13.93
N THR A 143 -17.17 -0.84 -14.36
CA THR A 143 -16.97 0.55 -14.80
C THR A 143 -16.42 1.41 -13.66
N ARG A 144 -16.94 1.28 -12.44
CA ARG A 144 -16.45 2.01 -11.26
C ARG A 144 -15.04 1.61 -10.89
N TYR A 145 -14.77 0.31 -10.81
CA TYR A 145 -13.48 -0.25 -10.47
C TYR A 145 -12.40 0.24 -11.43
N TRP A 146 -12.58 0.03 -12.74
CA TRP A 146 -11.59 0.40 -13.75
C TRP A 146 -11.42 1.91 -13.88
N TYR A 147 -12.50 2.69 -13.72
CA TYR A 147 -12.40 4.15 -13.73
C TYR A 147 -11.51 4.66 -12.60
N GLY A 148 -11.76 4.21 -11.36
CA GLY A 148 -10.93 4.61 -10.22
C GLY A 148 -9.50 4.06 -10.31
N PHE A 149 -9.35 2.79 -10.67
CA PHE A 149 -8.04 2.13 -10.83
C PHE A 149 -7.16 2.84 -11.85
N LEU A 150 -7.66 3.05 -13.08
CA LEU A 150 -6.87 3.67 -14.15
C LEU A 150 -6.55 5.13 -13.85
N SER A 151 -7.51 5.86 -13.25
CA SER A 151 -7.28 7.26 -12.85
C SER A 151 -6.20 7.34 -11.78
N LEU A 152 -6.26 6.49 -10.76
CA LEU A 152 -5.28 6.43 -9.68
C LEU A 152 -3.90 6.01 -10.20
N LEU A 153 -3.84 4.96 -11.03
CA LEU A 153 -2.59 4.51 -11.64
C LEU A 153 -1.94 5.63 -12.45
N GLY A 154 -2.72 6.32 -13.28
CA GLY A 154 -2.21 7.45 -14.07
C GLY A 154 -1.66 8.57 -13.20
N VAL A 155 -2.34 8.91 -12.10
CA VAL A 155 -1.90 9.99 -11.19
C VAL A 155 -0.65 9.59 -10.40
N MET A 156 -0.55 8.36 -9.92
CA MET A 156 0.64 7.86 -9.22
C MET A 156 1.86 7.80 -10.15
N MET A 157 1.65 7.39 -11.41
CA MET A 157 2.69 7.42 -12.45
C MET A 157 3.15 8.84 -12.78
N LEU A 158 2.21 9.78 -12.90
CA LEU A 158 2.54 11.20 -13.10
C LEU A 158 3.33 11.77 -11.92
N GLY A 159 2.93 11.47 -10.68
CA GLY A 159 3.68 11.86 -9.48
C GLY A 159 5.11 11.34 -9.50
N SER A 160 5.28 10.04 -9.77
CA SER A 160 6.61 9.41 -9.90
C SER A 160 7.45 10.05 -11.01
N GLY A 161 6.83 10.35 -12.17
CA GLY A 161 7.48 11.00 -13.30
C GLY A 161 7.96 12.42 -12.98
N ILE A 162 7.14 13.22 -12.28
CA ILE A 162 7.51 14.56 -11.83
C ILE A 162 8.71 14.50 -10.87
N THR A 163 8.69 13.57 -9.90
CA THR A 163 9.81 13.40 -8.96
C THR A 163 11.11 13.01 -9.70
N ILE A 164 11.04 12.08 -10.65
CA ILE A 164 12.22 11.66 -11.43
C ILE A 164 12.77 12.82 -12.27
N ILE A 165 11.91 13.54 -13.01
CA ILE A 165 12.31 14.72 -13.79
C ILE A 165 12.90 15.78 -12.87
N GLY A 166 12.29 16.00 -11.71
CA GLY A 166 12.78 16.93 -10.69
C GLY A 166 14.20 16.63 -10.25
N TYR A 167 14.56 15.35 -10.04
CA TYR A 167 15.93 14.97 -9.72
C TYR A 167 16.92 15.35 -10.83
N TYR A 168 16.59 15.08 -12.09
CA TYR A 168 17.46 15.44 -13.21
C TYR A 168 17.56 16.95 -13.48
N VAL A 169 16.60 17.75 -12.99
CA VAL A 169 16.64 19.22 -13.07
C VAL A 169 17.42 19.84 -11.91
N ALA A 170 17.21 19.34 -10.68
CA ALA A 170 17.81 19.91 -9.48
C ALA A 170 19.25 19.43 -9.22
N ILE A 171 19.60 18.24 -9.72
CA ILE A 171 20.89 17.58 -9.45
C ILE A 171 21.58 17.28 -10.79
N PRO A 172 22.90 17.53 -10.92
CA PRO A 172 23.62 17.19 -12.14
C PRO A 172 23.43 15.70 -12.49
N ALA A 173 23.10 15.41 -13.76
CA ALA A 173 22.69 14.07 -14.20
C ALA A 173 23.69 12.96 -13.87
N MET A 174 24.99 13.30 -13.80
CA MET A 174 26.06 12.38 -13.39
C MET A 174 25.87 11.85 -11.96
N TYR A 175 25.16 12.57 -11.09
CA TYR A 175 24.93 12.24 -9.69
C TYR A 175 23.56 11.60 -9.41
N VAL A 176 22.65 11.62 -10.39
CA VAL A 176 21.28 11.10 -10.23
C VAL A 176 21.23 9.56 -10.30
N GLY A 177 22.30 8.84 -10.68
CA GLY A 177 22.49 7.39 -10.47
C GLY A 177 21.34 6.40 -10.80
N LEU A 178 20.25 6.84 -11.40
CA LEU A 178 19.07 6.06 -11.77
C LEU A 178 19.34 5.34 -13.09
N SER A 179 19.23 4.00 -13.07
CA SER A 179 19.32 3.19 -14.29
C SER A 179 17.94 3.00 -14.95
N GLY A 180 17.90 2.63 -16.23
CA GLY A 180 16.65 2.28 -16.90
C GLY A 180 15.89 1.12 -16.22
N MET A 181 16.61 0.20 -15.57
CA MET A 181 16.01 -0.88 -14.77
C MET A 181 15.30 -0.34 -13.53
N ASN A 182 15.84 0.71 -12.90
CA ASN A 182 15.17 1.36 -11.78
C ASN A 182 13.87 2.03 -12.20
N LEU A 183 13.85 2.68 -13.37
CA LEU A 183 12.63 3.28 -13.93
C LEU A 183 11.56 2.21 -14.20
N LEU A 184 11.96 1.06 -14.76
CA LEU A 184 11.07 -0.08 -14.93
C LEU A 184 10.57 -0.63 -13.59
N GLY A 185 11.43 -0.72 -12.58
CA GLY A 185 11.04 -1.15 -11.23
C GLY A 185 10.03 -0.21 -10.57
N VAL A 186 10.21 1.11 -10.70
CA VAL A 186 9.22 2.11 -10.23
C VAL A 186 7.89 1.93 -10.95
N LEU A 187 7.89 1.68 -12.25
CA LEU A 187 6.67 1.41 -13.02
C LEU A 187 5.97 0.13 -12.53
N LEU A 188 6.70 -0.98 -12.44
CA LEU A 188 6.15 -2.27 -12.02
C LEU A 188 5.64 -2.22 -10.57
N MET A 189 6.37 -1.54 -9.68
CA MET A 189 5.95 -1.39 -8.29
C MET A 189 4.70 -0.51 -8.18
N ASN A 190 4.59 0.58 -8.94
CA ASN A 190 3.34 1.37 -8.98
C ASN A 190 2.15 0.52 -9.43
N ILE A 191 2.32 -0.30 -10.47
CA ILE A 191 1.26 -1.21 -10.94
C ILE A 191 0.88 -2.19 -9.82
N ALA A 192 1.85 -2.82 -9.17
CA ALA A 192 1.60 -3.79 -8.10
C ALA A 192 0.91 -3.14 -6.90
N VAL A 193 1.44 -2.03 -6.39
CA VAL A 193 0.93 -1.32 -5.21
C VAL A 193 -0.48 -0.81 -5.47
N VAL A 194 -0.69 -0.09 -6.58
CA VAL A 194 -2.01 0.43 -6.93
C VAL A 194 -3.00 -0.71 -7.13
N SER A 195 -2.64 -1.77 -7.86
CA SER A 195 -3.54 -2.91 -8.07
C SER A 195 -3.93 -3.58 -6.76
N PHE A 196 -2.95 -3.87 -5.91
CA PHE A 196 -3.18 -4.62 -4.68
C PHE A 196 -3.95 -3.81 -3.64
N MET A 197 -3.45 -2.62 -3.31
CA MET A 197 -4.06 -1.77 -2.26
C MET A 197 -5.43 -1.22 -2.68
N TYR A 198 -5.61 -0.82 -3.95
CA TYR A 198 -6.92 -0.37 -4.44
C TYR A 198 -7.95 -1.51 -4.46
N THR A 199 -7.54 -2.73 -4.81
CA THR A 199 -8.41 -3.91 -4.77
C THR A 199 -8.85 -4.19 -3.34
N ILE A 200 -7.93 -4.16 -2.36
CA ILE A 200 -8.25 -4.33 -0.94
C ILE A 200 -9.25 -3.25 -0.48
N GLY A 201 -8.98 -1.98 -0.78
CA GLY A 201 -9.87 -0.88 -0.42
C GLY A 201 -11.27 -1.05 -1.02
N THR A 202 -11.34 -1.43 -2.29
CA THR A 202 -12.62 -1.67 -2.97
C THR A 202 -13.36 -2.90 -2.40
N ALA A 203 -12.63 -3.96 -2.04
CA ALA A 203 -13.19 -5.16 -1.42
C ALA A 203 -13.82 -4.85 -0.06
N ILE A 204 -13.08 -4.17 0.81
CA ILE A 204 -13.58 -3.74 2.12
C ILE A 204 -14.78 -2.80 1.94
N GLY A 205 -14.68 -1.85 1.03
CA GLY A 205 -15.78 -0.95 0.68
C GLY A 205 -17.02 -1.66 0.12
N THR A 206 -16.87 -2.85 -0.45
CA THR A 206 -18.00 -3.66 -0.95
C THR A 206 -18.65 -4.51 0.16
N ILE A 207 -17.88 -4.89 1.18
CA ILE A 207 -18.29 -5.83 2.22
C ILE A 207 -19.00 -5.11 3.39
N PHE A 208 -18.48 -3.98 3.83
CA PHE A 208 -19.02 -3.22 4.97
C PHE A 208 -20.12 -2.28 4.53
N ALA A 209 -21.11 -2.05 5.38
CA ALA A 209 -22.26 -1.18 5.11
C ALA A 209 -22.10 0.25 5.66
N SER A 210 -21.13 0.46 6.55
CA SER A 210 -20.89 1.74 7.23
C SER A 210 -19.49 2.27 6.92
N PRO A 211 -19.35 3.56 6.55
CA PRO A 211 -18.04 4.18 6.36
C PRO A 211 -17.13 4.08 7.59
N PHE A 212 -17.69 4.09 8.80
CA PHE A 212 -16.91 3.92 10.03
C PHE A 212 -16.21 2.56 10.06
N TRP A 213 -16.96 1.48 9.86
CA TRP A 213 -16.40 0.12 9.86
C TRP A 213 -15.48 -0.12 8.66
N MET A 214 -15.77 0.47 7.50
CA MET A 214 -14.83 0.49 6.38
C MET A 214 -13.48 1.11 6.76
N GLY A 215 -13.49 2.24 7.47
CA GLY A 215 -12.26 2.89 7.92
C GLY A 215 -11.49 2.05 8.94
N VAL A 216 -12.19 1.49 9.93
CA VAL A 216 -11.58 0.65 10.97
C VAL A 216 -10.95 -0.60 10.35
N PHE A 217 -11.72 -1.39 9.60
CA PHE A 217 -11.21 -2.63 8.98
C PHE A 217 -10.26 -2.34 7.82
N GLY A 218 -10.49 -1.26 7.08
CA GLY A 218 -9.61 -0.75 6.03
C GLY A 218 -8.22 -0.45 6.53
N LEU A 219 -8.10 0.40 7.54
CA LEU A 219 -6.81 0.86 8.05
C LEU A 219 -6.16 -0.17 8.98
N PHE A 220 -6.85 -0.57 10.05
CA PHE A 220 -6.26 -1.48 11.03
C PHE A 220 -6.15 -2.90 10.48
N GLY A 221 -7.15 -3.38 9.74
CA GLY A 221 -7.08 -4.69 9.12
C GLY A 221 -5.91 -4.80 8.13
N THR A 222 -5.75 -3.81 7.24
CA THR A 222 -4.62 -3.79 6.30
C THR A 222 -3.28 -3.64 7.03
N TRP A 223 -3.19 -2.79 8.07
CA TRP A 223 -1.99 -2.63 8.87
C TRP A 223 -1.56 -3.94 9.54
N PHE A 224 -2.45 -4.54 10.34
CA PHE A 224 -2.16 -5.82 11.00
C PHE A 224 -1.88 -6.92 9.97
N GLY A 225 -2.59 -6.93 8.84
CA GLY A 225 -2.34 -7.83 7.71
C GLY A 225 -0.94 -7.69 7.14
N ALA A 226 -0.48 -6.46 6.91
CA ALA A 226 0.86 -6.18 6.41
C ALA A 226 1.93 -6.60 7.44
N THR A 227 1.75 -6.28 8.73
CA THR A 227 2.69 -6.69 9.79
C THR A 227 2.75 -8.21 9.95
N ALA A 228 1.61 -8.89 9.87
CA ALA A 228 1.55 -10.35 9.90
C ALA A 228 2.25 -10.96 8.68
N ALA A 229 2.01 -10.44 7.48
CA ALA A 229 2.69 -10.90 6.27
C ALA A 229 4.20 -10.70 6.35
N ASP A 230 4.67 -9.54 6.82
CA ASP A 230 6.09 -9.22 6.98
C ASP A 230 6.79 -10.20 7.95
N ARG A 231 6.18 -10.48 9.11
CA ARG A 231 6.70 -11.48 10.04
C ARG A 231 6.72 -12.90 9.48
N LEU A 232 5.69 -13.28 8.72
CA LEU A 232 5.64 -14.59 8.08
C LEU A 232 6.75 -14.73 7.04
N ILE A 233 6.96 -13.69 6.22
CA ILE A 233 8.05 -13.62 5.25
C ILE A 233 9.40 -13.73 5.98
N TYR A 234 9.62 -12.92 7.01
CA TYR A 234 10.88 -12.90 7.76
C TYR A 234 11.19 -14.26 8.42
N SER A 235 10.19 -14.87 9.06
CA SER A 235 10.34 -16.19 9.70
C SER A 235 10.55 -17.32 8.67
N THR A 236 9.93 -17.23 7.49
CA THR A 236 10.12 -18.20 6.41
C THR A 236 11.50 -18.06 5.78
N MET A 237 11.97 -16.84 5.52
CA MET A 237 13.32 -16.58 5.00
C MET A 237 14.42 -17.03 5.98
N ARG A 238 14.18 -16.89 7.29
CA ARG A 238 15.11 -17.36 8.32
C ARG A 238 15.18 -18.89 8.41
N SER A 239 14.06 -19.59 8.19
CA SER A 239 13.98 -21.05 8.33
C SER A 239 14.33 -21.80 7.05
N ASN A 240 14.07 -21.23 5.87
CA ASN A 240 14.46 -21.76 4.57
C ASN A 240 15.07 -20.64 3.73
N PRO A 241 16.42 -20.57 3.62
CA PRO A 241 17.09 -19.57 2.80
C PRO A 241 17.01 -19.98 1.32
N VAL A 242 15.81 -20.13 0.78
CA VAL A 242 15.63 -20.08 -0.68
C VAL A 242 16.10 -18.68 -1.08
N ARG A 243 17.28 -18.60 -1.73
CA ARG A 243 18.01 -17.38 -2.06
C ARG A 243 17.28 -16.51 -3.11
N LEU A 244 16.03 -16.14 -2.87
CA LEU A 244 15.37 -15.09 -3.61
C LEU A 244 15.97 -13.76 -3.14
N SER A 245 16.83 -13.18 -3.97
CA SER A 245 17.48 -11.89 -3.70
C SER A 245 17.41 -11.00 -4.94
N GLY A 246 17.52 -9.69 -4.73
CA GLY A 246 17.47 -8.68 -5.79
C GLY A 246 16.22 -8.80 -6.66
N ASN A 247 16.41 -8.88 -7.98
CA ASN A 247 15.32 -8.87 -8.96
C ASN A 247 14.38 -10.09 -8.85
N ASN A 248 14.88 -11.25 -8.44
CA ASN A 248 14.04 -12.45 -8.29
C ASN A 248 13.03 -12.28 -7.16
N LEU A 249 13.47 -11.69 -6.05
CA LEU A 249 12.59 -11.37 -4.93
C LEU A 249 11.56 -10.29 -5.33
N PHE A 250 12.01 -9.26 -6.05
CA PHE A 250 11.14 -8.24 -6.61
C PHE A 250 10.03 -8.84 -7.47
N PHE A 251 10.38 -9.71 -8.43
CA PHE A 251 9.38 -10.36 -9.29
C PHE A 251 8.46 -11.29 -8.52
N ALA A 252 8.95 -12.02 -7.51
CA ALA A 252 8.09 -12.85 -6.68
C ALA A 252 6.99 -12.02 -5.98
N TYR A 253 7.35 -10.87 -5.40
CA TYR A 253 6.38 -9.96 -4.79
C TYR A 253 5.45 -9.32 -5.82
N PHE A 254 5.98 -8.89 -6.96
CA PHE A 254 5.19 -8.32 -8.05
C PHE A 254 4.14 -9.34 -8.54
N ILE A 255 4.55 -10.57 -8.83
CA ILE A 255 3.66 -11.64 -9.31
C ILE A 255 2.62 -11.96 -8.24
N ALA A 256 3.02 -12.11 -6.97
CA ALA A 256 2.09 -12.37 -5.87
C ALA A 256 1.03 -11.26 -5.75
N ALA A 257 1.46 -9.99 -5.77
CA ALA A 257 0.56 -8.84 -5.71
C ALA A 257 -0.42 -8.83 -6.89
N MET A 258 0.05 -9.13 -8.11
CA MET A 258 -0.80 -9.18 -9.30
C MET A 258 -1.80 -10.34 -9.25
N VAL A 259 -1.37 -11.54 -8.86
CA VAL A 259 -2.24 -12.70 -8.73
C VAL A 259 -3.34 -12.44 -7.69
N ILE A 260 -2.97 -11.92 -6.51
CA ILE A 260 -3.95 -11.60 -5.46
C ILE A 260 -4.90 -10.49 -5.92
N SER A 261 -4.41 -9.47 -6.64
CA SER A 261 -5.27 -8.40 -7.18
C SER A 261 -6.29 -8.94 -8.19
N ILE A 262 -5.87 -9.83 -9.08
CA ILE A 262 -6.76 -10.44 -10.08
C ILE A 262 -7.83 -11.29 -9.39
N ILE A 263 -7.43 -12.17 -8.47
CA ILE A 263 -8.35 -13.00 -7.69
C ILE A 263 -9.30 -12.11 -6.88
N GLY A 264 -8.76 -11.09 -6.21
CA GLY A 264 -9.51 -10.11 -5.41
C GLY A 264 -10.53 -9.32 -6.23
N TYR A 265 -10.19 -8.92 -7.46
CA TYR A 265 -11.12 -8.26 -8.38
C TYR A 265 -12.30 -9.16 -8.71
N PHE A 266 -12.06 -10.42 -9.12
CA PHE A 266 -13.14 -11.34 -9.47
C PHE A 266 -13.98 -11.72 -8.25
N ALA A 267 -13.36 -11.96 -7.10
CA ALA A 267 -14.05 -12.24 -5.85
C ALA A 267 -14.93 -11.04 -5.42
N THR A 268 -14.39 -9.81 -5.43
CA THR A 268 -15.13 -8.60 -5.06
C THR A 268 -16.28 -8.33 -6.03
N ARG A 269 -16.05 -8.54 -7.33
CA ARG A 269 -17.11 -8.42 -8.34
C ARG A 269 -18.24 -9.41 -8.08
N TRP A 270 -17.90 -10.66 -7.74
CA TRP A 270 -18.89 -11.67 -7.38
C TRP A 270 -19.66 -11.27 -6.11
N LEU A 271 -18.97 -10.78 -5.07
CA LEU A 271 -19.61 -10.28 -3.85
C LEU A 271 -20.57 -9.12 -4.14
N PHE A 272 -20.16 -8.17 -5.00
CA PHE A 272 -20.98 -7.02 -5.39
C PHE A 272 -22.26 -7.40 -6.15
N ASP A 273 -22.31 -8.56 -6.79
CA ASP A 273 -23.57 -9.03 -7.38
C ASP A 273 -24.55 -9.52 -6.32
N HIS A 274 -24.03 -10.09 -5.21
CA HIS A 274 -24.80 -10.77 -4.17
C HIS A 274 -25.13 -9.89 -2.95
N ILE A 275 -24.66 -8.64 -2.90
CA ILE A 275 -25.03 -7.71 -1.83
C ILE A 275 -26.55 -7.46 -1.82
N SER A 276 -27.14 -7.52 -0.63
CA SER A 276 -28.50 -7.05 -0.38
C SER A 276 -28.44 -5.71 0.32
N LEU A 277 -29.17 -4.73 -0.21
CA LEU A 277 -29.28 -3.39 0.38
C LEU A 277 -30.17 -3.37 1.63
N GLU A 278 -30.92 -4.44 1.88
CA GLU A 278 -31.70 -4.62 3.12
C GLU A 278 -30.80 -4.69 4.35
N ASN A 279 -29.53 -5.06 4.17
CA ASN A 279 -28.53 -5.14 5.23
C ASN A 279 -27.80 -3.82 5.48
N ALA A 280 -28.22 -2.69 4.90
CA ALA A 280 -27.56 -1.40 5.08
C ALA A 280 -27.55 -0.91 6.55
N GLY A 281 -28.45 -1.42 7.39
CA GLY A 281 -28.46 -1.16 8.84
C GLY A 281 -27.50 -2.03 9.67
N ASN A 282 -26.89 -3.05 9.07
CA ASN A 282 -25.96 -3.97 9.75
C ASN A 282 -24.50 -3.50 9.58
N VAL A 283 -23.53 -4.17 10.22
CA VAL A 283 -22.10 -3.86 10.02
C VAL A 283 -21.65 -4.29 8.62
N LEU A 284 -22.14 -5.43 8.15
CA LEU A 284 -21.83 -6.03 6.84
C LEU A 284 -23.04 -6.01 5.93
N LEU A 285 -22.80 -5.72 4.65
CA LEU A 285 -23.81 -5.93 3.59
C LEU A 285 -24.08 -7.43 3.33
N LEU A 286 -23.11 -8.28 3.69
CA LEU A 286 -23.16 -9.73 3.56
C LEU A 286 -22.90 -10.39 4.93
N PRO A 287 -23.96 -10.69 5.72
CA PRO A 287 -23.81 -11.25 7.06
C PRO A 287 -23.02 -12.57 7.13
N LYS A 288 -23.04 -13.36 6.05
CA LYS A 288 -22.27 -14.62 5.94
C LYS A 288 -20.76 -14.42 6.02
N LEU A 289 -20.24 -13.23 5.68
CA LEU A 289 -18.81 -12.92 5.75
C LEU A 289 -18.30 -12.64 7.16
N ARG A 290 -19.19 -12.56 8.15
CA ARG A 290 -18.82 -12.31 9.54
C ARG A 290 -17.77 -13.28 10.06
N TRP A 291 -17.96 -14.58 9.80
CA TRP A 291 -17.02 -15.61 10.21
C TRP A 291 -15.67 -15.48 9.50
N VAL A 292 -15.67 -15.05 8.24
CA VAL A 292 -14.44 -14.79 7.48
C VAL A 292 -13.67 -13.64 8.12
N VAL A 293 -14.34 -12.54 8.47
CA VAL A 293 -13.74 -11.39 9.16
C VAL A 293 -13.18 -11.80 10.53
N MET A 294 -13.92 -12.64 11.28
CA MET A 294 -13.49 -13.10 12.60
C MET A 294 -12.28 -14.04 12.52
N ILE A 295 -12.28 -14.99 11.58
CA ILE A 295 -11.14 -15.90 11.34
C ILE A 295 -9.92 -15.09 10.92
N TYR A 296 -10.10 -14.13 10.01
CA TYR A 296 -9.04 -13.23 9.60
C TYR A 296 -8.47 -12.46 10.80
N ALA A 297 -9.32 -11.85 11.62
CA ALA A 297 -8.88 -11.12 12.81
C ALA A 297 -8.10 -12.02 13.78
N LEU A 298 -8.58 -13.23 14.04
CA LEU A 298 -7.92 -14.22 14.92
C LEU A 298 -6.57 -14.68 14.39
N ALA A 299 -6.40 -14.80 13.08
CA ALA A 299 -5.12 -15.18 12.49
C ALA A 299 -4.13 -14.01 12.46
N VAL A 300 -4.60 -12.82 12.09
CA VAL A 300 -3.75 -11.69 11.71
C VAL A 300 -3.39 -10.79 12.87
N ILE A 301 -4.32 -10.49 13.77
CA ILE A 301 -4.07 -9.52 14.84
C ILE A 301 -3.10 -10.07 15.89
N PRO A 302 -3.26 -11.29 16.43
CA PRO A 302 -2.30 -11.84 17.39
C PRO A 302 -0.90 -11.97 16.79
N TYR A 303 -0.83 -12.48 15.57
CA TYR A 303 0.43 -12.68 14.84
C TYR A 303 1.10 -11.36 14.44
N GLY A 304 0.31 -10.33 14.09
CA GLY A 304 0.82 -9.00 13.78
C GLY A 304 1.32 -8.24 15.01
N LEU A 305 0.67 -8.38 16.17
CA LEU A 305 1.07 -7.73 17.42
C LEU A 305 2.36 -8.32 17.99
N GLY A 306 2.46 -9.65 18.12
CA GLY A 306 3.60 -10.33 18.76
C GLY A 306 3.94 -9.71 20.11
N PRO A 307 5.20 -9.41 20.45
CA PRO A 307 5.53 -8.91 21.79
C PRO A 307 5.10 -7.45 22.02
N TRP A 308 4.58 -6.73 21.02
CA TRP A 308 4.34 -5.28 21.13
C TRP A 308 3.34 -4.88 22.24
N LEU A 309 2.32 -5.70 22.49
CA LEU A 309 1.25 -5.35 23.43
C LEU A 309 1.71 -5.40 24.90
N LEU A 310 2.47 -6.43 25.27
CA LEU A 310 2.80 -6.73 26.68
C LEU A 310 4.28 -7.07 26.90
N ASN A 311 5.17 -6.73 25.96
CA ASN A 311 6.61 -7.11 25.94
C ASN A 311 6.86 -8.62 26.11
N ASN A 312 5.82 -9.43 25.96
CA ASN A 312 5.83 -10.88 26.06
C ASN A 312 4.90 -11.41 24.98
N GLU A 313 5.43 -12.30 24.14
CA GLU A 313 4.74 -12.79 22.96
C GLU A 313 3.49 -13.60 23.38
N LEU A 314 3.65 -14.64 24.21
CA LEU A 314 2.54 -15.48 24.66
C LEU A 314 1.40 -14.67 25.29
N LEU A 315 1.70 -13.74 26.20
CA LEU A 315 0.68 -12.91 26.83
C LEU A 315 -0.06 -12.01 25.82
N SER A 316 0.68 -11.41 24.89
CA SER A 316 0.10 -10.54 23.85
C SER A 316 -0.81 -11.33 22.91
N TYR A 317 -0.43 -12.56 22.55
CA TYR A 317 -1.26 -13.46 21.75
C TYR A 317 -2.53 -13.86 22.51
N THR A 318 -2.43 -14.27 23.77
CA THR A 318 -3.59 -14.69 24.56
C THR A 318 -4.59 -13.54 24.76
N VAL A 319 -4.11 -12.35 25.14
CA VAL A 319 -4.98 -11.19 25.38
C VAL A 319 -5.67 -10.73 24.09
N SER A 320 -4.94 -10.72 22.96
CA SER A 320 -5.54 -10.35 21.66
C SER A 320 -6.60 -11.36 21.20
N ILE A 321 -6.38 -12.67 21.37
CA ILE A 321 -7.38 -13.70 21.09
C ILE A 321 -8.63 -13.50 21.95
N ILE A 322 -8.48 -13.30 23.26
CA ILE A 322 -9.61 -13.07 24.18
C ILE A 322 -10.41 -11.83 23.76
N ALA A 323 -9.72 -10.72 23.43
CA ALA A 323 -10.36 -9.49 22.99
C ALA A 323 -11.15 -9.69 21.68
N ILE A 324 -10.59 -10.41 20.72
CA ILE A 324 -11.26 -10.70 19.43
C ILE A 324 -12.48 -11.59 19.64
N LEU A 325 -12.39 -12.61 20.51
CA LEU A 325 -13.54 -13.46 20.84
C LEU A 325 -14.63 -12.68 21.56
N ALA A 326 -14.27 -11.80 22.50
CA ALA A 326 -15.23 -10.93 23.19
C ALA A 326 -15.93 -9.97 22.22
N LEU A 327 -15.18 -9.33 21.32
CA LEU A 327 -15.73 -8.45 20.28
C LEU A 327 -16.58 -9.24 19.27
N GLY A 328 -16.15 -10.45 18.88
CA GLY A 328 -16.89 -11.35 18.01
C GLY A 328 -18.22 -11.77 18.64
N PHE A 329 -18.23 -12.08 19.94
CA PHE A 329 -19.43 -12.40 20.69
C PHE A 329 -20.37 -11.20 20.84
N TRP A 330 -19.85 -10.03 21.20
CA TRP A 330 -20.64 -8.79 21.25
C TRP A 330 -21.27 -8.47 19.91
N TRP A 331 -20.48 -8.55 18.84
CA TRP A 331 -20.97 -8.32 17.49
C TRP A 331 -22.10 -9.32 17.19
N TRP A 332 -21.87 -10.62 17.45
CA TRP A 332 -22.86 -11.68 17.23
C TRP A 332 -24.16 -11.43 17.96
N TYR A 333 -24.08 -11.00 19.22
CA TYR A 333 -25.25 -10.64 20.01
C TYR A 333 -26.02 -9.45 19.42
N ARG A 334 -25.33 -8.40 18.99
CA ARG A 334 -25.94 -7.19 18.39
C ARG A 334 -26.71 -7.47 17.10
N GLU A 335 -26.17 -8.34 16.24
CA GLU A 335 -26.77 -8.65 14.94
C GLU A 335 -27.72 -9.86 14.96
N ARG A 336 -28.05 -10.41 16.14
CA ARG A 336 -29.14 -11.36 16.22
C ARG A 336 -30.40 -10.66 15.70
N PRO A 337 -31.16 -11.27 14.77
CA PRO A 337 -32.47 -10.75 14.45
C PRO A 337 -33.24 -10.73 15.77
N GLN A 338 -33.59 -9.53 16.24
CA GLN A 338 -34.58 -9.40 17.30
C GLN A 338 -35.81 -10.09 16.75
N LYS A 339 -36.12 -11.29 17.28
CA LYS A 339 -37.48 -11.81 17.15
C LYS A 339 -38.35 -10.67 17.62
N LYS A 340 -39.14 -10.08 16.71
CA LYS A 340 -40.21 -9.18 17.09
C LYS A 340 -40.99 -9.93 18.17
N LEU A 341 -40.88 -9.46 19.41
CA LEU A 341 -41.76 -9.88 20.47
C LEU A 341 -43.11 -9.24 20.13
N ALA A 342 -44.10 -10.12 19.93
CA ALA A 342 -45.49 -9.88 19.58
C ALA A 342 -45.75 -9.48 18.12
#